data_AF-A0A661VCG3-F1
#
_entry.id   AF-A0A661VCG3-F1
#
_cell.length_a   1.000
_cell.length_b   1.000
_cell.length_c   1.000
_cell.angle_alpha   90.00
_cell.angle_beta   90.00
_cell.angle_gamma   90.00
#
_symmetry.space_group_name_H-M   'P 1'
#
loop_
_entity.id
_entity.type
_entity.pdbx_description
1 polymer ?
#
loop_
_entity_poly.entity_id
_entity_poly.type
_entity_poly.pdbx_seq_one_letter_code
_entity_poly.pdbx_strand_id
1 'polypeptide(L)' 'MCYLIVSMDLIQQLTKRAGSLRKAADRLGVSVSYLSYVNAGKRKASARLLRALVREFPELEPFVLEYLRGNYKKGDRAD' A
#
# COMPACT_ATOMS: atom_id res chain seq x y z
N MET A 1 -1.68 -2.80 18.65
CA MET A 1 -0.80 -3.61 17.79
C MET A 1 -1.56 -3.97 16.50
N CYS A 2 -1.78 -3.00 15.60
CA CYS A 2 -2.69 -3.20 14.43
C CYS A 2 -2.09 -2.79 13.07
N TYR A 3 -0.80 -2.48 13.02
CA TYR A 3 -0.19 -1.84 11.85
C TYR A 3 0.26 -2.82 10.76
N LEU A 4 0.51 -4.08 11.12
CA LEU A 4 1.00 -5.10 10.20
C LEU A 4 -0.13 -5.66 9.30
N ILE A 5 -1.37 -5.66 9.79
CA ILE A 5 -2.52 -6.30 9.13
C ILE A 5 -2.95 -5.50 7.89
N VAL A 6 -2.99 -4.17 7.98
CA VAL A 6 -3.49 -3.30 6.88
C VAL A 6 -2.52 -3.26 5.68
N SER A 7 -1.21 -3.37 5.93
CA SER A 7 -0.19 -3.33 4.85
C SER A 7 -0.18 -4.63 4.03
N MET A 8 -0.32 -5.78 4.71
CA MET A 8 -0.45 -7.09 4.05
C MET A 8 -1.75 -7.19 3.25
N ASP A 9 -2.84 -6.58 3.74
CA ASP A 9 -4.13 -6.60 3.05
C ASP A 9 -4.11 -5.77 1.76
N LEU A 10 -3.57 -4.54 1.79
CA LEU A 10 -3.59 -3.63 0.63
C LEU A 10 -2.87 -4.22 -0.61
N ILE A 11 -1.66 -4.77 -0.44
CA ILE A 11 -0.89 -5.33 -1.55
C ILE A 11 -1.49 -6.67 -2.01
N GLN A 12 -2.07 -7.47 -1.11
CA GLN A 12 -2.79 -8.68 -1.50
C GLN A 12 -4.05 -8.36 -2.29
N GLN A 13 -4.85 -7.38 -1.88
CA GLN A 13 -6.05 -6.96 -2.61
C GLN A 13 -5.71 -6.38 -3.98
N LEU A 14 -4.65 -5.56 -4.04
CA LEU A 14 -4.08 -5.07 -5.29
C LEU A 14 -3.65 -6.23 -6.21
N THR A 15 -2.96 -7.24 -5.66
CA THR A 15 -2.49 -8.39 -6.44
C THR A 15 -3.66 -9.24 -6.94
N LYS A 16 -4.69 -9.44 -6.11
CA LYS A 16 -5.90 -10.18 -6.47
C LYS A 16 -6.66 -9.50 -7.60
N ARG A 17 -6.73 -8.16 -7.60
CA ARG A 17 -7.40 -7.38 -8.66
C ARG A 17 -6.56 -7.24 -9.93
N ALA A 18 -5.26 -7.00 -9.80
CA ALA A 18 -4.33 -6.93 -10.93
C ALA A 18 -4.01 -8.31 -11.55
N GLY A 19 -4.38 -9.39 -10.85
CA GLY A 19 -4.11 -10.78 -11.19
C GLY A 19 -2.68 -11.24 -10.88
N SER A 20 -1.71 -10.33 -10.76
CA SER A 20 -0.33 -10.65 -10.42
C SER A 20 0.42 -9.45 -9.87
N LEU A 21 1.38 -9.71 -8.97
CA LEU A 21 2.22 -8.69 -8.35
C LEU A 21 3.05 -7.94 -9.41
N ARG A 22 3.46 -8.64 -10.48
CA ARG A 22 4.17 -8.05 -11.63
C ARG A 22 3.30 -7.10 -12.45
N LYS A 23 2.04 -7.46 -12.72
CA LYS A 23 1.08 -6.57 -13.41
C LYS A 23 0.74 -5.35 -12.56
N ALA A 24 0.59 -5.53 -11.25
CA ALA A 24 0.40 -4.42 -10.32
C ALA A 24 1.60 -3.47 -10.32
N ALA A 25 2.82 -4.02 -10.26
CA ALA A 25 4.06 -3.24 -10.31
C ALA A 25 4.16 -2.41 -11.59
N ASP A 26 3.89 -3.04 -12.74
CA ASP A 26 3.92 -2.44 -14.06
C ASP A 26 2.89 -1.29 -14.19
N ARG A 27 1.63 -1.54 -13.82
CA ARG A 27 0.56 -0.52 -13.78
C ARG A 27 0.90 0.67 -12.88
N LEU A 28 1.50 0.39 -11.72
CA LEU A 28 1.84 1.42 -10.73
C LEU A 28 3.17 2.12 -11.04
N GLY A 29 3.92 1.67 -12.05
CA GLY A 29 5.23 2.21 -12.40
C GLY A 29 6.27 2.03 -11.30
N VAL A 30 6.21 0.92 -10.56
CA VAL A 30 7.14 0.60 -9.47
C VAL A 30 7.77 -0.77 -9.66
N SER A 31 8.89 -1.04 -9.00
CA SER A 31 9.52 -2.36 -9.07
C SER A 31 8.74 -3.39 -8.23
N VAL A 32 8.68 -4.62 -8.72
CA VAL A 32 8.09 -5.77 -7.99
C VAL A 32 8.74 -5.93 -6.61
N SER A 33 10.06 -5.78 -6.52
CA SER A 33 10.80 -5.85 -5.26
C SER A 33 10.31 -4.79 -4.26
N TYR A 34 10.02 -3.56 -4.73
CA TYR A 34 9.50 -2.50 -3.89
C TYR A 34 8.13 -2.86 -3.30
N LEU A 35 7.20 -3.38 -4.11
CA LEU A 35 5.91 -3.87 -3.63
C LEU A 35 6.08 -5.04 -2.65
N SER A 36 7.04 -5.93 -2.90
CA SER A 36 7.33 -7.06 -2.02
C SER A 36 7.88 -6.60 -0.65
N TYR A 37 8.73 -5.57 -0.62
CA TYR A 37 9.20 -4.96 0.63
C TYR A 37 8.08 -4.25 1.40
N VAL A 38 7.16 -3.58 0.68
CA VAL A 38 5.98 -2.96 1.29
C VAL A 38 5.05 -4.02 1.85
N ASN A 39 4.80 -5.10 1.10
CA ASN A 39 3.99 -6.23 1.54
C ASN A 39 4.57 -6.94 2.77
N ALA A 40 5.91 -7.11 2.81
CA ALA A 40 6.62 -7.68 3.94
C ALA A 40 6.70 -6.74 5.17
N GLY A 41 6.11 -5.54 5.10
CA GLY A 41 6.18 -4.54 6.16
C GLY A 41 7.59 -3.96 6.37
N LYS A 42 8.56 -4.30 5.51
CA LYS A 42 9.94 -3.83 5.58
C LYS A 42 10.09 -2.38 5.11
N ARG A 43 9.12 -1.87 4.34
CA ARG A 43 9.13 -0.50 3.81
C ARG A 43 7.74 0.11 3.83
N LYS A 44 7.64 1.41 4.09
CA LYS A 44 6.37 2.15 3.96
C LYS A 44 6.06 2.42 2.49
N ALA A 45 4.77 2.40 2.16
CA ALA A 45 4.28 2.85 0.87
C ALA A 45 4.53 4.36 0.72
N SER A 46 5.23 4.76 -0.32
CA SER A 46 5.49 6.17 -0.61
C SER A 46 4.21 6.86 -1.07
N ALA A 47 4.08 8.17 -0.83
CA ALA A 47 2.95 8.96 -1.31
C ALA A 47 2.73 8.83 -2.84
N ARG A 48 3.82 8.67 -3.60
CA ARG A 48 3.77 8.40 -5.06
C ARG A 48 3.10 7.05 -5.39
N LEU A 49 3.39 6.01 -4.61
CA LEU A 49 2.74 4.70 -4.75
C LEU A 49 1.25 4.81 -4.41
N LEU A 50 0.92 5.46 -3.29
CA LEU A 50 -0.47 5.60 -2.85
C LEU A 50 -1.31 6.40 -3.87
N ARG A 51 -0.75 7.47 -4.44
CA ARG A 51 -1.40 8.21 -5.54
C ARG A 51 -1.59 7.34 -6.78
N ALA A 52 -0.58 6.58 -7.18
CA ALA A 52 -0.70 5.65 -8.31
C ALA A 52 -1.77 4.59 -8.05
N LEU A 53 -1.86 4.10 -6.82
CA LEU A 53 -2.87 3.13 -6.38
C LEU A 53 -4.29 3.70 -6.53
N VAL A 54 -4.56 4.89 -6.01
CA VAL A 54 -5.88 5.53 -6.13
C VAL A 54 -6.23 5.85 -7.58
N ARG A 55 -5.24 6.23 -8.40
CA ARG A 55 -5.46 6.56 -9.82
C ARG A 55 -5.77 5.32 -10.67
N GLU A 56 -5.02 4.25 -10.49
CA GLU A 56 -5.17 3.02 -11.29
C GLU A 56 -6.25 2.09 -10.73
N PHE A 57 -6.49 2.15 -9.41
CA PHE A 57 -7.43 1.32 -8.67
C PHE A 57 -8.23 2.18 -7.67
N PRO A 58 -9.17 3.00 -8.14
CA PRO A 58 -9.98 3.86 -7.27
C PRO A 58 -10.80 3.06 -6.24
N GLU A 59 -11.11 1.80 -6.53
CA GLU A 59 -11.77 0.87 -5.61
C GLU A 59 -10.96 0.59 -4.33
N LEU A 60 -9.64 0.81 -4.38
CA LEU A 60 -8.74 0.65 -3.24
C LEU A 60 -8.55 1.95 -2.46
N GLU A 61 -9.16 3.06 -2.89
CA GLU A 61 -9.17 4.34 -2.18
C GLU A 61 -9.54 4.22 -0.68
N PRO A 62 -10.64 3.53 -0.29
CA PRO A 62 -10.97 3.39 1.14
C PRO A 62 -9.87 2.68 1.93
N PHE A 63 -9.20 1.69 1.34
CA PHE A 63 -8.07 0.98 1.96
C PHE A 63 -6.81 1.86 2.04
N VAL A 64 -6.56 2.69 1.02
CA VAL A 64 -5.47 3.68 1.04
C VAL A 64 -5.72 4.75 2.11
N LEU A 65 -6.95 5.24 2.25
CA LEU A 65 -7.34 6.19 3.28
C LEU A 65 -7.20 5.57 4.67
N GLU A 66 -7.60 4.31 4.85
CA GLU A 66 -7.42 3.59 6.11
C GLU A 66 -5.92 3.38 6.43
N TYR A 67 -5.11 3.00 5.43
CA TYR A 67 -3.67 2.87 5.55
C TYR A 67 -2.99 4.19 5.96
N LEU A 68 -3.43 5.32 5.38
CA LEU A 68 -2.96 6.66 5.72
C LEU A 68 -3.39 7.06 7.15
N ARG A 69 -4.65 6.79 7.52
CA ARG A 69 -5.20 7.09 8.85
C ARG A 69 -4.52 6.26 9.94
N GLY A 70 -4.24 4.99 9.66
CA GLY A 70 -3.43 4.11 10.50
C GLY A 70 -2.00 4.59 10.63
N ASN A 71 -1.41 5.14 9.55
CA ASN A 71 -0.09 5.77 9.57
C ASN A 71 -0.01 7.05 10.41
N TYR A 72 -1.08 7.83 10.42
CA TYR A 72 -1.16 9.10 11.14
C TYR A 72 -1.09 8.91 12.67
N LYS A 73 -1.58 7.77 13.18
CA LYS A 73 -1.56 7.44 14.62
C LYS A 73 -0.18 7.19 15.23
N LYS A 74 0.91 7.14 14.43
CA LYS A 74 2.28 6.99 14.94
C LYS A 74 3.17 8.22 14.66
N GLY A 75 2.61 9.26 14.04
CA GLY A 75 3.31 10.53 13.80
C GLY A 75 3.05 11.61 14.86
N ASP A 76 2.03 11.44 15.71
CA ASP A 76 1.69 12.41 16.74
C ASP A 76 1.94 11.83 18.13
N ARG A 77 2.78 12.54 18.90
CA ARG A 77 3.24 12.32 20.28
C ARG A 77 4.44 11.39 20.49
N ALA A 78 5.60 11.88 20.08
CA ALA A 78 6.67 12.11 21.04
C ALA A 78 6.66 13.60 21.41
N ASP A 79 5.93 13.95 22.47
CA ASP A 79 6.23 14.97 23.50
C ASP A 79 5.14 14.85 24.59
#